data_AF-A0A0L0V5K0-F1
#
_entry.id   AF-A0A0L0V5K0-F1
#
_cell.length_a   1.000
_cell.length_b   1.000
_cell.length_c   1.000
_cell.angle_alpha   90.00
_cell.angle_beta   90.00
_cell.angle_gamma   90.00
#
_symmetry.space_group_name_H-M   'P 1'
#
loop_
_entity.id
_entity.type
_entity.pdbx_description
1 polymer ?
#
loop_
_entity_poly.entity_id
_entity_poly.type
_entity_poly.pdbx_seq_one_letter_code
_entity_poly.pdbx_strand_id
1 'polypeptide(L)'
;MLQFLRWIALVVLIASCTAEEPSDDTYFGCFKHVDAICSIPIPEDPHKQRLIWAQRLHPKKRHYRCSGKTVPLCCGHNEFDISGNTDEELKVSKDATSGCVTGGQLKSRR
;
A
#
# COMPACT_ATOMS: atom_id res chain seq x y z
N MET A 1 -51.20 -20.54 -8.39
CA MET A 1 -50.44 -19.33 -8.82
C MET A 1 -49.46 -18.86 -7.73
N LEU A 2 -48.69 -19.74 -7.08
CA LEU A 2 -47.73 -19.31 -6.03
C LEU A 2 -46.38 -20.04 -6.06
N GLN A 3 -46.21 -21.06 -6.92
CA GLN A 3 -44.99 -21.87 -6.94
C GLN A 3 -43.89 -21.31 -7.85
N PHE A 4 -44.25 -20.57 -8.91
CA PHE A 4 -43.28 -19.97 -9.84
C PHE A 4 -42.58 -18.72 -9.27
N LEU A 5 -43.23 -18.00 -8.35
CA LEU A 5 -42.65 -16.81 -7.71
C LEU A 5 -41.49 -17.14 -6.76
N ARG A 6 -41.44 -18.37 -6.24
CA ARG A 6 -40.43 -18.80 -5.26
C ARG A 6 -39.04 -19.01 -5.88
N TRP A 7 -38.97 -19.24 -7.19
CA TRP A 7 -37.72 -19.44 -7.92
C TRP A 7 -37.04 -18.13 -8.32
N ILE A 8 -37.82 -17.07 -8.60
CA ILE A 8 -37.28 -15.75 -8.97
C ILE A 8 -36.55 -15.11 -7.78
N ALA A 9 -37.05 -15.32 -6.56
CA ALA A 9 -36.42 -14.79 -5.34
C ALA A 9 -35.02 -15.39 -5.05
N LEU A 10 -34.76 -16.63 -5.49
CA LEU A 10 -33.50 -17.32 -5.20
C LEU A 10 -32.35 -16.89 -6.13
N VAL A 11 -32.67 -16.43 -7.35
CA VAL A 11 -31.66 -15.94 -8.31
C VAL A 11 -31.15 -14.54 -7.92
N VAL A 12 -31.98 -13.71 -7.28
CA VAL A 12 -31.59 -12.35 -6.88
C VAL A 12 -30.56 -12.34 -5.72
N LEU A 13 -30.54 -13.36 -4.87
CA LEU A 13 -29.66 -13.41 -3.69
C LEU A 13 -28.20 -13.78 -3.98
N ILE A 14 -27.89 -14.30 -5.17
CA ILE A 14 -26.52 -14.67 -5.57
C ILE A 14 -25.80 -13.55 -6.33
N ALA A 15 -26.54 -12.50 -6.73
CA ALA A 15 -26.01 -11.38 -7.51
C ALA A 15 -25.40 -10.26 -6.65
N SER A 16 -25.47 -10.35 -5.32
CA SER A 16 -24.71 -9.50 -4.41
C SER A 16 -23.33 -10.09 -4.12
N CYS A 17 -22.57 -10.42 -5.18
CA CYS A 17 -21.12 -10.42 -5.08
C CYS A 17 -20.72 -8.96 -4.95
N THR A 18 -20.42 -8.56 -3.73
CA THR A 18 -19.78 -7.29 -3.41
C THR A 18 -18.59 -7.12 -4.34
N ALA A 19 -18.72 -6.23 -5.32
CA ALA A 19 -17.57 -5.67 -6.00
C ALA A 19 -16.80 -4.90 -4.93
N GLU A 20 -15.85 -5.57 -4.28
CA GLU A 20 -14.79 -4.86 -3.57
C GLU A 20 -14.10 -4.02 -4.65
N GLU A 21 -14.26 -2.70 -4.56
CA GLU A 21 -13.51 -1.75 -5.36
C GLU A 21 -12.04 -2.21 -5.37
N PRO A 22 -11.39 -2.34 -6.54
CA PRO A 22 -10.01 -2.77 -6.59
C PRO A 22 -9.20 -1.86 -5.67
N SER A 23 -8.63 -2.43 -4.61
CA SER A 23 -7.77 -1.64 -3.75
C SER A 23 -6.61 -1.14 -4.60
N ASP A 24 -6.35 0.17 -4.55
CA ASP A 24 -5.18 0.79 -5.18
C ASP A 24 -3.86 0.36 -4.48
N ASP A 25 -3.86 -0.78 -3.80
CA ASP A 25 -2.72 -1.33 -3.09
C ASP A 25 -1.61 -1.69 -4.08
N THR A 26 -0.42 -1.17 -3.79
CA THR A 26 0.79 -1.50 -4.53
C THR A 26 1.63 -2.50 -3.74
N TYR A 27 1.96 -3.63 -4.39
CA TYR A 27 2.69 -4.73 -3.80
C TYR A 27 4.12 -4.76 -4.32
N PHE A 28 5.08 -4.84 -3.43
CA PHE A 28 6.50 -4.76 -3.78
C PHE A 28 7.38 -5.51 -2.79
N GLY A 29 8.65 -5.68 -3.12
CA GLY A 29 9.63 -6.19 -2.18
C GLY A 29 10.93 -5.41 -2.23
N CYS A 30 11.64 -5.42 -1.10
CA CYS A 30 12.96 -4.83 -0.94
C CYS A 30 13.98 -5.91 -0.58
N PHE A 31 15.26 -5.68 -0.90
CA PHE A 31 16.34 -6.58 -0.52
C PHE A 31 16.58 -6.66 0.99
N LYS A 32 17.61 -7.41 1.39
CA LYS A 32 18.09 -7.41 2.77
C LYS A 32 18.76 -6.07 3.09
N HIS A 33 18.59 -5.59 4.33
CA HIS A 33 19.17 -4.32 4.83
C HIS A 33 18.76 -3.06 4.07
N VAL A 34 17.50 -3.05 3.61
CA VAL A 34 16.81 -1.87 3.13
C VAL A 34 15.45 -1.83 3.78
N ASP A 35 14.97 -0.62 3.93
CA ASP A 35 13.73 -0.27 4.59
C ASP A 35 12.64 -0.05 3.53
N ALA A 36 11.47 -0.63 3.78
CA ALA A 36 10.33 -0.55 2.88
C ALA A 36 9.38 0.55 3.37
N ILE A 37 9.23 1.60 2.57
CA ILE A 37 8.53 2.84 2.92
C ILE A 37 7.49 3.12 1.83
N CYS A 38 6.38 3.76 2.20
CA CYS A 38 5.43 4.33 1.25
C CYS A 38 5.53 5.85 1.32
N SER A 39 5.68 6.51 0.17
CA SER A 39 5.59 7.97 0.10
C SER A 39 4.23 8.44 -0.37
N ILE A 40 3.75 9.49 0.31
CA ILE A 40 2.47 10.13 0.07
C ILE A 40 2.78 11.59 -0.33
N PRO A 41 2.41 12.03 -1.54
CA PRO A 41 2.59 13.42 -1.92
C PRO A 41 1.70 14.33 -1.07
N ILE A 42 2.19 15.53 -0.75
CA ILE A 42 1.41 16.56 -0.05
C ILE A 42 0.85 17.52 -1.11
N PRO A 43 -0.47 17.56 -1.35
CA PRO A 43 -1.04 18.39 -2.41
C PRO A 43 -0.74 19.89 -2.26
N GLU A 44 -0.65 20.37 -1.02
CA GLU A 44 -0.42 21.78 -0.70
C GLU A 44 1.06 22.20 -0.83
N ASP A 45 1.99 21.25 -0.86
CA ASP A 45 3.43 21.51 -0.95
C ASP A 45 4.09 20.46 -1.86
N PRO A 46 4.23 20.74 -3.18
CA PRO A 46 4.72 19.76 -4.15
C PRO A 46 6.20 19.36 -3.95
N HIS A 47 6.92 20.11 -3.11
CA HIS A 47 8.31 19.83 -2.75
C HIS A 47 8.42 18.93 -1.51
N LYS A 48 7.30 18.60 -0.85
CA LYS A 48 7.27 17.74 0.32
C LYS A 48 6.43 16.49 0.10
N GLN A 49 6.73 15.49 0.93
CA GLN A 49 6.03 14.22 0.98
C GLN A 49 5.99 13.72 2.42
N ARG A 50 5.05 12.81 2.68
CA ARG A 50 4.98 12.05 3.94
C ARG A 50 5.48 10.65 3.68
N LEU A 51 6.27 10.13 4.61
CA LEU A 51 6.79 8.78 4.60
C LEU A 51 6.11 7.99 5.71
N ILE A 52 5.62 6.81 5.37
CA ILE A 52 5.07 5.85 6.32
C ILE A 52 5.72 4.48 6.11
N TRP A 53 5.71 3.65 7.14
CA TRP A 53 6.19 2.28 6.98
C TRP A 53 5.29 1.47 6.06
N ALA A 54 5.89 0.74 5.12
CA ALA A 54 5.14 -0.20 4.30
C ALA A 54 4.70 -1.41 5.14
N GLN A 55 3.48 -1.88 4.92
CA GLN A 55 2.96 -3.02 5.67
C GLN A 55 3.57 -4.31 5.17
N ARG A 56 4.19 -5.08 6.06
CA ARG A 56 4.69 -6.43 5.75
C ARG A 56 3.52 -7.41 5.61
N LEU A 57 3.48 -8.13 4.49
CA LEU A 57 2.39 -9.06 4.18
C LEU A 57 2.57 -10.44 4.79
N HIS A 58 3.81 -10.91 4.90
CA HIS A 58 4.10 -12.22 5.48
C HIS A 58 5.26 -12.13 6.45
N PRO A 59 5.14 -12.79 7.62
CA PRO A 59 6.28 -12.95 8.52
C PRO A 59 7.48 -13.55 7.77
N LYS A 60 8.68 -13.03 8.07
CA LYS A 60 9.96 -13.50 7.51
C LYS A 60 10.15 -13.34 5.99
N LYS A 61 9.13 -12.96 5.22
CA LYS A 61 9.27 -12.55 3.81
C LYS A 61 9.40 -11.03 3.71
N ARG A 62 10.05 -10.57 2.66
CA ARG A 62 10.24 -9.14 2.34
C ARG A 62 9.23 -8.69 1.29
N HIS A 63 7.98 -9.11 1.46
CA HIS A 63 6.86 -8.67 0.65
C HIS A 63 6.08 -7.64 1.44
N TYR A 64 5.84 -6.50 0.82
CA TYR A 64 5.25 -5.34 1.44
C TYR A 64 4.09 -4.84 0.59
N ARG A 65 3.18 -4.13 1.24
CA ARG A 65 2.15 -3.34 0.56
C ARG A 65 2.20 -1.88 1.00
N CYS A 66 1.93 -1.03 0.02
CA CYS A 66 1.59 0.36 0.21
C CYS A 66 0.12 0.52 -0.17
N SER A 67 -0.68 1.05 0.75
CA SER A 67 -2.12 1.19 0.52
C SER A 67 -2.47 2.51 -0.16
N GLY A 68 -3.52 2.47 -0.99
CA GLY A 68 -3.94 3.60 -1.81
C GLY A 68 -2.90 4.01 -2.86
N LYS A 69 -3.07 5.20 -3.45
CA LYS A 69 -2.20 5.75 -4.51
C LYS A 69 -0.87 6.28 -3.98
N THR A 70 -0.21 5.50 -3.14
CA THR A 70 1.08 5.81 -2.53
C THR A 70 2.22 5.16 -3.29
N VAL A 71 3.40 5.75 -3.24
CA VAL A 71 4.54 5.31 -4.03
C VAL A 71 5.44 4.41 -3.16
N PRO A 72 5.66 3.15 -3.54
CA PRO A 72 6.55 2.27 -2.79
C PRO A 72 8.02 2.65 -3.01
N LEU A 73 8.77 2.70 -1.92
CA LEU A 73 10.19 3.03 -1.89
C LEU A 73 10.96 1.96 -1.12
N CYS A 74 12.14 1.59 -1.64
CA CYS A 74 13.16 0.86 -0.89
C CYS A 74 14.33 1.80 -0.61
N CYS A 75 14.51 2.19 0.65
CA CYS A 75 15.54 3.12 1.11
C CYS A 75 16.61 2.41 1.94
N GLY A 76 17.72 3.08 2.21
CA GLY A 76 18.77 2.55 3.08
C GLY A 76 18.23 2.19 4.47
N HIS A 77 18.81 1.16 5.09
CA HIS A 77 18.40 0.77 6.44
C HIS A 77 18.69 1.87 7.47
N ASN A 78 17.69 2.22 8.28
CA ASN A 78 17.70 3.30 9.26
C ASN A 78 17.98 4.68 8.67
N GLU A 79 17.71 4.89 7.38
CA GLU A 79 17.85 6.19 6.74
C GLU A 79 16.78 7.18 7.23
N PHE A 80 15.59 6.68 7.58
CA PHE A 80 14.46 7.47 8.05
C PHE A 80 13.96 6.93 9.39
N ASP A 81 13.83 7.83 10.39
CA ASP A 81 13.20 7.52 11.66
C ASP A 81 11.71 7.92 11.64
N ILE A 82 10.87 7.04 11.11
CA ILE A 82 9.42 7.26 11.03
C ILE A 82 8.73 6.92 12.36
N SER A 83 9.23 5.89 13.06
CA SER A 83 8.65 5.43 14.33
C SER A 83 8.89 6.39 15.50
N GLY A 84 9.85 7.31 15.38
CA GLY A 84 10.07 8.38 16.36
C GLY A 84 8.98 9.46 16.38
N ASN A 85 8.08 9.50 15.39
CA ASN A 85 7.01 10.50 15.34
C ASN A 85 5.69 9.98 15.94
N THR A 86 4.96 10.89 16.60
CA THR A 86 3.65 10.61 17.21
C THR A 86 2.58 10.17 16.21
N ASP A 87 2.71 10.63 14.97
CA ASP A 87 1.71 10.41 13.93
C ASP A 87 2.01 9.16 13.08
N GLU A 88 3.08 8.41 13.39
CA GLU A 88 3.60 7.29 12.58
C GLU A 88 3.92 7.68 11.12
N GLU A 89 4.04 8.98 10.84
CA GLU A 89 4.43 9.54 9.56
C GLU A 89 5.61 10.51 9.73
N LEU A 90 6.47 10.59 8.71
CA LEU A 90 7.58 11.55 8.66
C LEU A 90 7.44 12.46 7.44
N LYS A 91 7.37 13.77 7.67
CA LYS A 91 7.34 14.78 6.61
C LYS A 91 8.76 15.15 6.20
N VAL A 92 9.09 14.97 4.92
CA VAL A 92 10.41 15.28 4.36
C VAL A 92 10.30 16.00 3.02
N SER A 93 11.42 16.57 2.55
CA SER A 93 11.53 17.03 1.17
C SER A 93 11.44 15.85 0.19
N LYS A 94 10.91 16.08 -1.01
CA LYS A 94 10.86 15.09 -2.07
C LYS A 94 12.26 14.59 -2.46
N ASP A 95 13.25 15.46 -2.40
CA ASP A 95 14.64 15.13 -2.75
C ASP A 95 15.32 14.25 -1.71
N ALA A 96 14.78 14.20 -0.47
CA ALA A 96 15.32 13.35 0.59
C ALA A 96 15.26 11.86 0.24
N THR A 97 14.31 11.45 -0.60
CA THR A 97 14.19 10.05 -1.07
C THR A 97 14.79 9.82 -2.44
N SER A 98 15.60 10.75 -2.97
CA SER A 98 16.22 10.62 -4.31
C SER A 98 17.16 9.42 -4.42
N GLY A 99 17.75 8.99 -3.31
CA GLY A 99 18.59 7.79 -3.24
C GLY A 99 17.81 6.47 -3.13
N CYS A 100 16.49 6.52 -2.92
CA CYS A 100 15.66 5.32 -2.76
C CYS A 100 15.27 4.72 -4.11
N VAL A 101 15.07 3.40 -4.12
CA VAL A 101 14.56 2.69 -5.30
C VAL A 101 13.02 2.74 -5.32
N THR A 102 12.46 3.42 -6.31
CA THR A 102 11.01 3.51 -6.53
C THR A 102 10.44 2.24 -7.17
N GLY A 103 9.23 1.82 -6.75
CA GLY A 103 8.55 0.65 -7.34
C GLY A 103 8.97 -0.69 -6.71
N GLY A 104 9.92 -0.66 -5.77
CA GLY A 104 10.50 -1.85 -5.18
C GLY A 104 11.67 -2.43 -5.98
N GLN A 105 12.41 -3.33 -5.33
CA GLN A 105 13.56 -4.04 -5.90
C GLN A 105 13.22 -5.49 -6.30
N LEU A 106 12.14 -6.03 -5.76
CA LEU A 106 11.66 -7.39 -5.98
C LEU A 106 10.21 -7.35 -6.45
N LYS A 107 9.87 -8.19 -7.44
CA LYS A 107 8.47 -8.41 -7.82
C LYS A 107 7.76 -9.18 -6.69
N SER A 108 6.82 -8.53 -6.01
CA SER A 108 5.92 -9.22 -5.10
C SER A 108 4.83 -9.90 -5.92
N ARG A 109 4.71 -11.22 -5.83
CA ARG A 109 3.54 -11.93 -6.38
C ARG A 109 2.35 -11.62 -5.47
N ARG A 110 1.26 -11.08 -6.06
CA ARG A 110 -0.04 -10.91 -5.40
C ARG A 110 -0.64 -12.27 -5.09
#